data_AF-A0A3A8ZBG4-F1
#
_entry.id   AF-A0A3A8ZBG4-F1
#
_cell.length_a   1.000
_cell.length_b   1.000
_cell.length_c   1.000
_cell.angle_alpha   90.00
_cell.angle_beta   90.00
_cell.angle_gamma   90.00
#
_symmetry.space_group_name_H-M   'P 1'
#
loop_
_entity.id
_entity.type
_entity.pdbx_description
1 polymer ?
#
loop_
_entity_poly.entity_id
_entity_poly.type
_entity_poly.pdbx_seq_one_letter_code
_entity_poly.pdbx_strand_id
1 'polypeptide(L)'
;MFDTKDLEAISQEYFNIICTSEYDVTVQSKNTGHFWYLHNVTQPNANACVIFHKHKYSHPYHLHGRAKTLRQAIRNIQSHDKWLLQREYKRKTLKE
;
A
#
# COMPACT_ATOMS: atom_id res chain seq x y z
N MET A 1 -9.15 -8.33 -11.73
CA MET A 1 -9.32 -6.86 -11.89
C MET A 1 -9.85 -6.29 -10.59
N PHE A 2 -9.53 -5.04 -10.29
CA PHE A 2 -10.08 -4.32 -9.15
C PHE A 2 -11.46 -3.78 -9.50
N ASP A 3 -12.42 -3.96 -8.59
CA ASP A 3 -13.76 -3.42 -8.71
C ASP A 3 -13.75 -1.92 -8.43
N THR A 4 -14.54 -1.13 -9.17
CA THR A 4 -14.73 0.30 -8.95
C THR A 4 -15.05 0.63 -7.49
N LYS A 5 -15.89 -0.17 -6.82
CA LYS A 5 -16.22 0.01 -5.40
C LYS A 5 -15.00 -0.14 -4.49
N ASP A 6 -14.08 -1.05 -4.80
CA ASP A 6 -12.86 -1.21 -4.03
C ASP A 6 -11.86 -0.07 -4.30
N LEU A 7 -11.85 0.49 -5.52
CA LEU A 7 -11.04 1.67 -5.87
C LEU A 7 -11.56 2.93 -5.16
N GLU A 8 -12.88 3.17 -5.18
CA GLU A 8 -13.54 4.30 -4.50
C GLU A 8 -13.42 4.22 -2.98
N ALA A 9 -13.29 3.00 -2.42
CA ALA A 9 -13.11 2.79 -0.99
C ALA A 9 -11.69 3.13 -0.48
N ILE A 10 -10.74 3.48 -1.37
CA ILE A 10 -9.41 3.93 -0.94
C ILE A 10 -9.55 5.32 -0.30
N SER A 11 -9.24 5.40 1.00
CA SER A 11 -9.33 6.64 1.76
C SER A 11 -8.36 7.70 1.23
N GLN A 12 -8.91 8.76 0.64
CA GLN A 12 -8.17 9.97 0.26
C GLN A 12 -7.67 10.76 1.46
N GLU A 13 -8.25 10.55 2.64
CA GLU A 13 -7.73 11.14 3.88
C GLU A 13 -6.40 10.48 4.26
N TYR A 14 -6.33 9.14 4.19
CA TYR A 14 -5.15 8.36 4.57
C TYR A 14 -4.03 8.39 3.52
N PHE A 15 -4.40 8.39 2.24
CA PHE A 15 -3.47 8.26 1.12
C PHE A 15 -3.49 9.49 0.20
N ASN A 16 -2.33 9.85 -0.34
CA ASN A 16 -2.29 10.58 -1.60
C ASN A 16 -2.46 9.55 -2.72
N ILE A 17 -3.58 9.62 -3.44
CA ILE A 17 -3.85 8.74 -4.59
C ILE A 17 -3.14 9.32 -5.82
N ILE A 18 -2.25 8.55 -6.42
CA ILE A 18 -1.42 8.99 -7.56
C ILE A 18 -1.99 8.46 -8.87
N CYS A 19 -2.39 7.19 -8.90
CA CYS A 19 -2.98 6.56 -10.07
C CYS A 19 -3.88 5.42 -9.63
N THR A 20 -5.02 5.25 -10.31
CA THR A 20 -5.95 4.14 -10.14
C THR A 20 -6.47 3.69 -11.50
N SER A 21 -6.40 2.39 -11.75
CA SER A 21 -7.06 1.69 -12.84
C SER A 21 -7.61 0.35 -12.32
N GLU A 22 -8.29 -0.37 -13.19
CA GLU A 22 -8.78 -1.72 -12.92
C GLU A 22 -7.65 -2.77 -12.72
N TYR A 23 -6.41 -2.43 -13.06
CA TYR A 23 -5.24 -3.30 -12.87
C TYR A 23 -4.21 -2.73 -11.90
N ASP A 24 -4.09 -1.40 -11.82
CA ASP A 24 -2.97 -0.75 -11.18
C ASP A 24 -3.43 0.33 -10.21
N VAL A 25 -2.90 0.31 -9.00
CA VAL A 25 -3.13 1.36 -8.00
C VAL A 25 -1.79 1.81 -7.45
N THR A 26 -1.52 3.12 -7.54
CA THR A 26 -0.35 3.74 -6.91
C THR A 26 -0.82 4.75 -5.89
N VAL A 27 -0.37 4.58 -4.65
CA VAL A 27 -0.68 5.48 -3.53
C VAL A 27 0.58 5.81 -2.74
N GLN A 28 0.59 6.97 -2.10
CA GLN A 28 1.55 7.29 -1.06
C GLN A 28 0.81 7.38 0.28
N SER A 29 1.34 6.70 1.31
CA SER A 29 0.81 6.89 2.67
C SER A 29 1.17 8.27 3.18
N LYS A 30 0.19 9.04 3.63
CA LYS A 30 0.45 10.35 4.27
C LYS A 30 1.09 10.20 5.65
N ASN A 31 0.95 9.04 6.27
CA ASN A 31 1.45 8.78 7.63
C ASN A 31 2.96 8.49 7.64
N THR A 32 3.47 7.83 6.60
CA THR A 32 4.88 7.39 6.53
C THR A 32 5.64 7.99 5.36
N GLY A 33 4.95 8.60 4.40
CA GLY A 33 5.54 9.10 3.16
C GLY A 33 5.96 8.00 2.17
N HIS A 34 5.79 6.73 2.53
CA HIS A 34 6.15 5.59 1.67
C HIS A 34 5.19 5.44 0.49
N PHE A 35 5.70 4.93 -0.62
CA PHE A 35 4.95 4.72 -1.85
C PHE A 35 4.67 3.24 -2.05
N TRP A 36 3.45 2.97 -2.49
CA TRP A 36 2.91 1.63 -2.71
C TRP A 36 2.37 1.54 -4.13
N TYR A 37 2.73 0.45 -4.81
CA TYR A 37 2.20 0.11 -6.13
C TYR A 37 1.57 -1.26 -6.04
N LEU A 38 0.31 -1.36 -6.45
CA LEU A 38 -0.51 -2.55 -6.37
C LEU A 38 -0.89 -2.97 -7.78
N HIS A 39 -0.57 -4.20 -8.15
CA HIS A 39 -0.85 -4.74 -9.47
C HIS A 39 -1.76 -5.96 -9.38
N ASN A 40 -2.89 -5.91 -10.07
CA ASN A 40 -3.82 -7.02 -10.19
C ASN A 40 -3.32 -7.99 -11.27
N VAL A 41 -2.89 -9.17 -10.84
CA VAL A 41 -2.57 -10.27 -11.74
C VAL A 41 -3.86 -11.05 -11.97
N THR A 42 -4.43 -10.89 -13.17
CA THR A 42 -5.55 -11.72 -13.63
C THR A 42 -5.02 -13.01 -14.22
N GLN A 43 -5.16 -14.11 -13.48
CA GLN A 43 -5.04 -15.45 -14.04
C GLN A 43 -6.41 -16.14 -14.09
N PRO A 44 -6.64 -17.07 -15.04
CA PRO A 44 -7.94 -17.72 -15.24
C PRO A 44 -8.56 -18.34 -13.98
N ASN A 45 -7.76 -18.67 -12.96
CA ASN A 45 -8.21 -19.35 -11.74
C ASN A 45 -7.75 -18.67 -10.44
N ALA A 46 -7.13 -17.49 -10.51
CA ALA A 46 -6.65 -16.78 -9.33
C ALA A 46 -6.51 -15.28 -9.59
N ASN A 47 -7.22 -14.46 -8.81
CA ASN A 47 -6.92 -13.05 -8.67
C ASN A 47 -5.88 -12.88 -7.55
N ALA A 48 -4.75 -12.27 -7.88
CA ALA A 48 -3.73 -11.89 -6.91
C ALA A 48 -3.40 -10.42 -7.06
N CYS A 49 -3.32 -9.70 -5.94
CA CYS A 49 -2.80 -8.34 -5.87
C CYS A 49 -1.34 -8.42 -5.42
N VAL A 50 -0.41 -8.06 -6.31
CA VAL A 50 1.02 -7.96 -6.00
C VAL A 50 1.30 -6.58 -5.42
N ILE A 51 1.98 -6.55 -4.28
CA ILE A 51 2.24 -5.34 -3.51
C ILE A 51 3.71 -4.99 -3.63
N PHE A 52 4.01 -3.87 -4.28
CA PHE A 52 5.33 -3.27 -4.38
C PHE A 52 5.43 -2.04 -3.48
N HIS A 53 6.64 -1.78 -2.99
CA HIS A 53 6.90 -0.74 -2.00
C HIS A 53 8.21 -0.01 -2.27
N LYS A 54 8.26 1.28 -1.95
CA LYS A 54 9.50 2.05 -1.83
C LYS A 54 9.39 3.11 -0.75
N HIS A 55 10.50 3.39 -0.08
CA HIS A 55 10.55 4.32 1.04
C HIS A 55 10.50 5.80 0.63
N LYS A 56 11.02 6.14 -0.56
CA LYS A 56 11.09 7.51 -1.08
C LYS A 56 10.75 7.52 -2.56
N TYR A 57 10.37 8.68 -3.09
CA TYR A 57 10.03 8.83 -4.50
C TYR A 57 11.16 8.37 -5.44
N SER A 58 12.41 8.73 -5.13
CA SER A 58 13.59 8.41 -5.95
C SER A 58 14.07 6.95 -5.83
N HIS A 59 13.54 6.17 -4.89
CA HIS A 59 13.98 4.79 -4.70
C HIS A 59 13.32 3.85 -5.72
N PRO A 60 13.97 2.73 -6.08
CA PRO A 60 13.31 1.68 -6.84
C PRO A 60 12.23 0.97 -5.99
N TYR A 61 11.17 0.50 -6.65
CA TYR A 61 10.20 -0.38 -6.02
C TYR A 61 10.80 -1.77 -5.75
N HIS A 62 10.48 -2.36 -4.61
CA HIS A 62 10.75 -3.76 -4.30
C HIS A 62 9.44 -4.51 -4.00
N LEU A 63 9.44 -5.83 -4.22
CA LEU A 63 8.32 -6.68 -3.86
C LEU A 63 8.18 -6.69 -2.33
N HIS A 64 7.01 -6.28 -1.85
CA HIS A 64 6.67 -6.35 -0.44
C HIS A 64 5.89 -7.62 -0.11
N GLY A 65 4.93 -7.99 -0.97
CA GLY A 65 4.11 -9.18 -0.73
C GLY A 65 2.97 -9.35 -1.73
N ARG A 66 1.98 -10.16 -1.33
CA ARG A 66 0.78 -10.43 -2.12
C ARG A 66 -0.47 -10.43 -1.23
N ALA A 67 -1.61 -10.12 -1.83
CA ALA A 67 -2.92 -10.23 -1.21
C ALA A 67 -3.94 -10.82 -2.20
N LYS A 68 -5.06 -11.36 -1.69
CA LYS A 68 -6.14 -11.88 -2.55
C LYS A 68 -7.01 -10.77 -3.16
N THR A 69 -7.13 -9.62 -2.48
CA THR A 69 -7.99 -8.50 -2.89
C THR A 69 -7.30 -7.17 -2.65
N LEU A 70 -7.79 -6.11 -3.33
CA LEU A 70 -7.33 -4.74 -3.11
C LEU A 70 -7.54 -4.32 -1.65
N ARG A 71 -8.72 -4.58 -1.10
CA ARG A 71 -9.05 -4.28 0.31
C ARG A 71 -8.08 -4.93 1.30
N GLN A 72 -7.67 -6.17 1.05
CA GLN A 72 -6.67 -6.82 1.90
C GLN A 72 -5.29 -6.15 1.73
N ALA A 73 -4.90 -5.78 0.50
CA ALA A 73 -3.65 -5.06 0.26
C ALA A 73 -3.61 -3.71 1.00
N ILE A 74 -4.70 -2.92 0.94
CA ILE A 74 -4.81 -1.64 1.66
C ILE A 74 -4.69 -1.84 3.18
N ARG A 75 -5.36 -2.86 3.75
CA ARG A 75 -5.21 -3.18 5.17
C ARG A 75 -3.78 -3.58 5.54
N ASN A 76 -3.09 -4.33 4.68
CA ASN A 76 -1.69 -4.69 4.90
C ASN A 76 -0.78 -3.45 4.94
N ILE A 77 -1.01 -2.50 4.04
CA ILE A 77 -0.28 -1.22 4.02
C ILE A 77 -0.51 -0.44 5.31
N GLN A 78 -1.77 -0.29 5.75
CA GLN A 78 -2.09 0.43 6.98
C GLN A 78 -1.47 -0.23 8.22
N SER A 79 -1.45 -1.56 8.28
CA SER A 79 -0.75 -2.31 9.34
C SER A 79 0.75 -2.08 9.32
N HIS A 80 1.37 -2.05 8.13
CA HIS A 80 2.79 -1.73 7.98
C HIS A 80 3.10 -0.32 8.49
N ASP A 81 2.28 0.67 8.12
CA ASP A 81 2.44 2.04 8.57
C ASP A 81 2.32 2.17 10.09
N LYS A 82 1.31 1.51 10.69
CA LYS A 82 1.13 1.46 12.14
C LYS A 82 2.35 0.88 12.85
N TRP A 83 2.89 -0.24 12.34
CA TRP A 83 4.10 -0.85 12.90
C TRP A 83 5.30 0.10 12.83
N LEU A 84 5.49 0.77 11.70
CA LEU A 84 6.59 1.72 11.52
C LEU A 84 6.47 2.90 12.50
N LEU A 85 5.30 3.52 12.59
CA LEU A 85 5.04 4.63 13.52
C LEU A 85 5.30 4.22 14.98
N GLN A 86 4.84 3.04 15.39
CA GLN A 86 5.10 2.52 16.75
C GLN A 86 6.58 2.30 16.99
N ARG A 87 7.30 1.79 15.99
CA ARG A 87 8.75 1.58 16.07
C ARG A 87 9.50 2.91 16.20
N GLU A 88 9.11 3.92 15.43
CA GLU A 88 9.72 5.25 15.50
C GLU A 88 9.40 5.96 16.82
N TYR A 89 8.18 5.82 17.35
CA TYR A 89 7.81 6.31 18.68
C TYR A 89 8.73 5.71 19.76
N LYS A 90 8.84 4.38 19.82
CA LYS A 90 9.72 3.69 20.79
C LYS A 90 11.18 4.12 20.69
N ARG A 91 11.69 4.33 19.46
CA ARG A 91 13.07 4.77 19.23
C ARG A 91 13.34 6.18 19.74
N LYS A 92 12.33 7.05 19.76
CA LYS A 92 12.45 8.41 20.31
C LYS A 92 12.42 8.37 21.84
N THR A 93 11.46 7.66 22.42
CA THR A 93 11.28 7.61 23.89
C THR A 93 12.37 6.81 24.62
N LEU A 94 13.07 5.89 23.97
CA LEU A 94 14.18 5.12 24.57
C LEU A 94 15.55 5.82 24.45
N LYS A 95 15.59 6.98 23.79
CA LYS A 95 16.81 7.81 23.65
C LYS A 95 16.81 9.03 24.58
N GLU A 96 15.72 9.23 25.32
CA GLU A 96 15.54 10.22 26.39
C GLU A 96 15.72 9.54 27.73
#